data_AF-A0A2Z4L785-F1
#
_entry.id   AF-A0A2Z4L785-F1
#
_cell.length_a   1.000
_cell.length_b   1.000
_cell.length_c   1.000
_cell.angle_alpha   90.00
_cell.angle_beta   90.00
_cell.angle_gamma   90.00
#
_symmetry.space_group_name_H-M   'P 1'
#
loop_
_entity.id
_entity.type
_entity.pdbx_description
1 polymer ?
#
loop_
_entity_poly.entity_id
_entity_poly.type
_entity_poly.pdbx_seq_one_letter_code
_entity_poly.pdbx_strand_id
1 'polypeptide(L)'
;MSEYVDKLDERVSILKEALEKKNDNPDYDFDEVKAVDMLIKFIIYFHEDKENEADGLYIYSDDKGAIVNAEYFIKENDDITIISLNDEQLELIVELFADVFTVNVE
;
A
#
# COMPACT_ATOMS: atom_id res chain seq x y z
N MET A 1 -7.41 4.05 -22.64
CA MET A 1 -6.08 4.39 -22.09
C MET A 1 -5.95 5.87 -21.72
N SER A 2 -6.71 6.80 -22.31
CA SER A 2 -6.56 8.25 -22.02
C SER A 2 -7.14 8.71 -20.68
N GLU A 3 -8.29 8.19 -20.25
CA GLU A 3 -8.99 8.72 -19.06
C GLU A 3 -8.16 8.69 -17.76
N TYR A 4 -7.32 7.65 -17.58
CA TYR A 4 -6.44 7.55 -16.41
C TYR A 4 -5.23 8.48 -16.50
N VAL A 5 -4.75 8.77 -17.71
CA VAL A 5 -3.69 9.75 -17.96
C VAL A 5 -4.23 11.16 -17.72
N ASP A 6 -5.42 11.46 -18.24
CA ASP A 6 -6.08 12.75 -18.06
C ASP A 6 -6.35 13.05 -16.57
N LYS A 7 -6.81 12.05 -15.80
CA LYS A 7 -7.00 12.15 -14.34
C LYS A 7 -5.68 12.35 -13.58
N LEU A 8 -4.58 11.77 -14.05
CA LEU A 8 -3.27 11.95 -13.43
C LEU A 8 -2.76 13.38 -13.68
N ASP A 9 -2.88 13.88 -14.91
CA ASP A 9 -2.47 15.24 -15.28
C ASP A 9 -3.27 16.31 -14.52
N GLU A 10 -4.56 16.09 -14.32
CA GLU A 10 -5.42 16.95 -13.48
C GLU A 10 -4.90 16.99 -12.03
N ARG A 11 -4.61 15.83 -11.43
CA ARG A 11 -4.07 15.74 -10.06
C ARG A 11 -2.70 16.41 -9.94
N VAL A 12 -1.81 16.23 -10.92
CA VAL A 12 -0.50 16.88 -10.93
C VAL A 12 -0.64 18.39 -11.01
N SER A 13 -1.62 18.90 -11.75
CA SER A 13 -1.89 20.34 -11.87
C SER A 13 -2.35 20.92 -10.53
N ILE A 14 -3.29 20.24 -9.84
CA ILE A 14 -3.75 20.63 -8.50
C ILE A 14 -2.58 20.69 -7.50
N LEU A 15 -1.69 19.69 -7.53
CA LEU A 15 -0.51 19.65 -6.65
C LEU A 15 0.47 20.80 -6.92
N LYS A 16 0.68 21.17 -8.19
CA LYS A 16 1.53 22.30 -8.57
C LYS A 16 0.97 23.63 -8.07
N GLU A 17 -0.32 23.87 -8.30
CA GLU A 17 -0.99 25.08 -7.82
C GLU A 17 -0.93 25.19 -6.29
N ALA A 18 -1.13 24.07 -5.60
CA ALA A 18 -1.04 24.02 -4.15
C ALA A 18 0.39 24.31 -3.65
N LEU A 19 1.41 23.82 -4.36
CA LEU A 19 2.82 24.10 -4.04
C LEU A 19 3.18 25.58 -4.26
N GLU A 20 2.67 26.20 -5.33
CA GLU A 20 2.82 27.64 -5.59
C GLU A 20 2.19 28.47 -4.46
N LYS A 21 0.95 28.13 -4.05
CA LYS A 21 0.29 28.77 -2.90
C LYS A 21 1.11 28.65 -1.61
N LYS A 22 1.76 27.51 -1.36
CA LYS A 22 2.63 27.33 -0.18
C LYS A 22 3.94 28.13 -0.25
N ASN A 23 4.51 28.25 -1.44
CA ASN A 23 5.70 29.10 -1.63
C ASN A 23 5.38 30.58 -1.41
N ASP A 24 4.18 31.02 -1.81
CA ASP A 24 3.70 32.39 -1.62
C ASP A 24 3.18 32.64 -0.19
N ASN A 25 2.65 31.60 0.47
CA ASN A 25 2.18 31.62 1.84
C ASN A 25 2.67 30.38 2.61
N PRO A 26 3.73 30.51 3.43
CA PRO A 26 4.30 29.39 4.17
C PRO A 26 3.31 28.64 5.09
N ASP A 27 2.24 29.32 5.52
CA ASP A 27 1.19 28.79 6.39
C ASP A 27 0.04 28.11 5.61
N TYR A 28 0.23 27.80 4.32
CA TYR A 28 -0.76 27.05 3.54
C TYR A 28 -0.75 25.56 3.90
N ASP A 29 -1.83 25.11 4.55
CA ASP A 29 -1.97 23.77 5.15
C ASP A 29 -2.47 22.68 4.20
N PHE A 30 -2.60 22.96 2.89
CA PHE A 30 -3.06 22.00 1.87
C PHE A 30 -4.45 21.38 2.09
N ASP A 31 -5.30 21.94 2.95
CA ASP A 31 -6.65 21.41 3.26
C ASP A 31 -7.54 21.20 2.02
N GLU A 32 -7.31 21.93 0.93
CA GLU A 32 -8.03 21.79 -0.35
C GLU A 32 -7.58 20.57 -1.16
N VAL A 33 -6.39 20.02 -0.89
CA VAL A 33 -5.89 18.79 -1.48
C VAL A 33 -6.48 17.64 -0.68
N LYS A 34 -7.59 17.07 -1.20
CA LYS A 34 -8.22 15.89 -0.59
C LYS A 34 -7.15 14.83 -0.30
N ALA A 35 -7.03 14.45 0.97
CA ALA A 35 -6.22 13.33 1.42
C ALA A 35 -6.56 12.12 0.53
N VAL A 36 -5.52 11.57 -0.08
CA VAL A 36 -5.65 10.36 -0.89
C VAL A 36 -5.89 9.22 0.08
N ASP A 37 -6.95 8.42 -0.13
CA ASP A 37 -7.12 7.17 0.60
C ASP A 37 -5.86 6.32 0.37
N MET A 38 -5.07 6.13 1.43
CA MET A 38 -3.77 5.46 1.35
C MET A 38 -3.98 3.97 1.63
N LEU A 39 -3.46 3.13 0.73
CA LEU A 39 -3.35 1.70 0.93
C LEU A 39 -1.88 1.31 0.83
N ILE A 40 -1.31 0.83 1.91
CA ILE A 40 0.08 0.36 1.99
C ILE A 40 0.08 -1.14 1.72
N LYS A 41 0.97 -1.59 0.83
CA LYS A 41 1.20 -3.00 0.56
C LYS A 41 2.58 -3.41 1.07
N PHE A 42 2.61 -4.31 2.05
CA PHE A 42 3.81 -4.99 2.51
C PHE A 42 4.00 -6.28 1.72
N ILE A 43 5.25 -6.58 1.36
CA ILE A 43 5.63 -7.84 0.74
C ILE A 43 6.55 -8.56 1.71
N ILE A 44 6.10 -9.71 2.19
CA ILE A 44 6.84 -10.55 3.12
C ILE A 44 7.24 -11.81 2.38
N TYR A 45 8.54 -12.04 2.27
CA TYR A 45 9.08 -13.26 1.66
C TYR A 45 9.30 -14.30 2.74
N PHE A 46 8.77 -15.51 2.52
CA PHE A 46 9.13 -16.66 3.32
C PHE A 46 10.41 -17.23 2.72
N HIS A 47 11.52 -17.10 3.45
CA HIS A 47 12.79 -17.61 2.96
C HIS A 47 12.82 -19.13 3.09
N GLU A 48 12.48 -19.84 2.01
CA GLU A 48 12.96 -21.18 1.75
C GLU A 48 14.07 -21.10 0.69
N ASP A 49 15.27 -21.58 1.00
CA ASP A 49 16.39 -21.63 0.06
C ASP A 49 16.10 -22.59 -1.11
N LYS A 50 15.32 -22.14 -2.10
CA LYS A 50 15.04 -22.85 -3.35
C LYS A 50 15.39 -21.97 -4.54
N GLU A 51 16.21 -22.50 -5.45
CA GLU A 51 16.54 -21.80 -6.69
C GLU A 51 15.27 -21.58 -7.52
N ASN A 52 14.97 -20.32 -7.84
CA ASN A 52 13.88 -19.88 -8.73
C ASN A 52 12.43 -20.05 -8.21
N GLU A 53 12.26 -20.37 -6.93
CA GLU A 53 10.96 -20.38 -6.26
C GLU A 53 10.99 -19.38 -5.09
N ALA A 54 9.97 -18.55 -4.97
CA ALA A 54 9.80 -17.66 -3.82
C ALA A 54 8.32 -17.57 -3.46
N ASP A 55 7.99 -17.74 -2.20
CA ASP A 55 6.65 -17.59 -1.68
C ASP A 55 6.61 -16.55 -0.55
N GLY A 56 5.39 -16.18 -0.16
CA GLY A 56 5.22 -15.17 0.85
C GLY A 56 3.82 -14.61 0.94
N LEU A 57 3.71 -13.48 1.65
CA LEU A 57 2.46 -12.75 1.86
C LEU A 57 2.53 -11.34 1.29
N TYR A 58 1.44 -10.94 0.65
CA TYR A 58 1.05 -9.55 0.50
C TYR A 58 0.13 -9.18 1.64
N ILE A 59 0.48 -8.15 2.41
CA ILE A 59 -0.37 -7.61 3.47
C ILE A 59 -0.75 -6.18 3.09
N TYR A 60 -2.04 -5.89 3.15
CA TYR A 60 -2.59 -4.58 2.79
C TYR A 60 -3.07 -3.87 4.04
N SER A 61 -2.65 -2.61 4.20
CA SER A 61 -3.00 -1.78 5.33
C SER A 61 -3.53 -0.41 4.90
N ASP A 62 -4.73 -0.09 5.36
CA ASP A 62 -4.97 1.04 6.25
C ASP A 62 -4.05 2.29 6.27
N ASP A 63 -4.59 3.50 6.11
CA ASP A 63 -3.92 4.75 6.51
C ASP A 63 -3.76 4.90 8.04
N LYS A 64 -4.45 4.06 8.83
CA LYS A 64 -4.35 3.97 10.30
C LYS A 64 -3.52 2.76 10.75
N GLY A 65 -2.88 2.05 9.81
CA GLY A 65 -2.10 0.86 10.10
C GLY A 65 -2.94 -0.40 10.35
N ALA A 66 -4.26 -0.37 10.13
CA ALA A 66 -5.07 -1.57 10.24
C ALA A 66 -4.85 -2.47 9.02
N ILE A 67 -4.62 -3.76 9.23
CA ILE A 67 -4.58 -4.75 8.14
C ILE A 67 -6.01 -4.96 7.63
N VAL A 68 -6.23 -4.68 6.34
CA VAL A 68 -7.55 -4.79 5.70
C VAL A 68 -7.66 -6.01 4.78
N ASN A 69 -6.53 -6.55 4.33
CA ASN A 69 -6.49 -7.74 3.50
C ASN A 69 -5.11 -8.39 3.54
N ALA A 70 -5.05 -9.67 3.17
CA ALA A 70 -3.81 -10.38 2.93
C ALA A 70 -3.99 -11.45 1.84
N GLU A 71 -2.93 -11.68 1.07
CA GLU A 71 -2.88 -12.68 0.00
C GLU A 71 -1.58 -13.46 0.09
N TYR A 72 -1.65 -14.76 -0.13
CA TYR A 72 -0.46 -15.58 -0.28
C TYR A 72 -0.03 -15.59 -1.74
N PHE A 73 1.27 -15.46 -1.99
CA PHE A 73 1.81 -15.54 -3.34
C PHE A 73 2.84 -16.66 -3.46
N ILE A 74 2.89 -17.26 -4.64
CA ILE A 74 3.96 -18.16 -5.07
C ILE A 74 4.50 -17.61 -6.38
N LYS A 75 5.81 -17.41 -6.46
CA LYS A 75 6.53 -16.99 -7.65
C LYS A 75 7.37 -18.16 -8.14
N GLU A 76 7.11 -18.62 -9.36
CA GLU A 76 7.84 -19.69 -10.04
C GLU A 76 8.21 -19.22 -11.46
N ASN A 77 9.49 -19.22 -11.83
CA ASN A 77 9.94 -18.91 -13.20
C ASN A 77 9.33 -17.61 -13.80
N ASP A 78 9.22 -16.57 -12.98
CA ASP A 78 8.60 -15.26 -13.28
C ASP A 78 7.06 -15.21 -13.38
N ASP A 79 6.38 -16.35 -13.24
CA ASP A 79 4.94 -16.39 -13.04
C ASP A 79 4.60 -16.22 -11.55
N ILE A 80 3.57 -15.43 -11.26
CA ILE A 80 3.07 -15.21 -9.88
C ILE A 80 1.66 -15.75 -9.78
N THR A 81 1.47 -16.70 -8.87
CA THR A 81 0.15 -17.19 -8.44
C THR A 81 -0.25 -16.47 -7.16
N ILE A 82 -1.47 -15.93 -7.13
CA ILE A 82 -2.03 -15.24 -5.96
C ILE A 82 -3.18 -16.09 -5.42
N ILE A 83 -3.15 -16.35 -4.11
CA ILE A 83 -4.15 -17.09 -3.37
C ILE A 83 -4.77 -16.15 -2.34
N SER A 84 -6.05 -15.85 -2.51
CA SER A 84 -6.81 -15.07 -1.52
C SER A 84 -7.02 -15.89 -0.26
N LEU A 85 -6.82 -15.23 0.89
CA LEU A 85 -7.10 -15.83 2.19
C LEU A 85 -8.59 -15.69 2.52
N ASN A 86 -9.14 -16.67 3.22
CA ASN A 86 -10.49 -16.56 3.79
C ASN A 86 -10.48 -15.74 5.10
N ASP A 87 -11.66 -15.44 5.64
CA ASP A 87 -11.80 -14.59 6.83
C ASP A 87 -11.04 -15.14 8.06
N GLU A 88 -11.09 -16.46 8.30
CA GLU A 88 -10.38 -17.11 9.42
C GLU A 88 -8.85 -17.03 9.26
N GLN A 89 -8.36 -17.20 8.03
CA GLN A 89 -6.93 -17.06 7.71
C GLN A 89 -6.49 -15.61 7.80
N LEU A 90 -7.32 -14.66 7.38
CA LEU A 90 -7.04 -13.24 7.52
C LEU A 90 -6.95 -12.84 8.99
N GLU A 91 -7.87 -13.32 9.83
CA GLU A 91 -7.84 -13.09 11.28
C GLU A 91 -6.52 -13.58 11.90
N LEU A 92 -6.05 -14.77 11.49
CA LEU A 92 -4.74 -15.27 11.90
C LEU A 92 -3.58 -14.35 11.48
N ILE A 93 -3.60 -13.83 10.25
CA ILE A 93 -2.58 -12.88 9.78
C ILE A 93 -2.64 -11.57 10.57
N VAL A 94 -3.83 -11.06 10.85
CA VAL A 94 -4.02 -9.86 11.68
C VAL A 94 -3.37 -10.08 13.05
N GLU A 95 -3.61 -11.21 13.70
CA GLU A 95 -3.03 -11.53 15.01
C GLU A 95 -1.50 -11.68 14.94
N LEU A 96 -0.97 -12.41 13.95
CA LEU A 96 0.46 -12.66 13.81
C LEU A 96 1.28 -11.40 13.56
N PHE A 97 0.69 -10.44 12.83
CA PHE A 97 1.39 -9.22 12.42
C PHE A 97 0.94 -7.97 13.18
N ALA A 98 0.01 -8.09 14.13
CA ALA A 98 -0.46 -6.99 14.97
C ALA A 98 0.71 -6.22 15.61
N ASP A 99 1.70 -6.96 16.15
CA ASP A 99 2.88 -6.40 16.82
C ASP A 99 3.95 -5.87 15.85
N VAL A 100 3.99 -6.40 14.62
CA VAL A 100 5.01 -6.06 13.62
C VAL A 100 4.69 -4.72 12.95
N PHE A 101 3.41 -4.42 12.74
CA PHE A 101 2.98 -3.16 12.13
C PHE A 101 2.59 -2.07 13.15
N THR A 102 2.47 -2.40 14.43
CA THR A 102 2.46 -1.42 15.54
C THR A 102 3.86 -0.87 15.84
N VAL A 103 4.73 -0.76 14.83
CA VAL A 103 5.89 0.12 14.92
C VAL A 103 5.33 1.52 14.98
N ASN A 104 5.31 2.07 16.20
CA ASN A 104 4.94 3.44 16.51
C ASN A 104 5.51 4.36 15.43
N VAL A 105 4.61 4.91 14.62
CA VAL A 105 4.89 6.12 13.85
C VAL A 105 5.00 7.23 14.89
N GLU A 106 6.18 7.39 15.48
CA GLU A 106 6.58 8.61 16.21
C GLU A 106 6.96 9.72 15.23
#